data_AF-A0AAW2Y8M1-F1
#
_entry.id   AF-A0AAW2Y8M1-F1
#
_cell.length_a   1.000
_cell.length_b   1.000
_cell.length_c   1.000
_cell.angle_alpha   90.00
_cell.angle_beta   90.00
_cell.angle_gamma   90.00
#
_symmetry.space_group_name_H-M   'P 1'
#
loop_
_entity.id
_entity.type
_entity.pdbx_description
1 polymer ?
#
loop_
_entity_poly.entity_id
_entity_poly.type
_entity_poly.pdbx_seq_one_letter_code
_entity_poly.pdbx_strand_id
1 'polypeptide(L)'
;MLEVQVVEKFEKYLGLPAVTGRNKKDVFQSIRDRVWQKVLGWKEKLLSQARKQTLIMAVLRAIPSYAMSCFQLPESLIKELESVFAEFLWSSPME
;
A
#
# COMPACT_ATOMS: atom_id res chain seq x y z
N MET A 1 -23.48 -17.74 -30.07
CA MET A 1 -23.82 -17.25 -28.72
C MET A 1 -22.55 -17.46 -27.90
N LEU A 2 -21.81 -16.39 -27.60
CA LEU A 2 -20.54 -16.52 -26.87
C LEU A 2 -20.87 -16.95 -25.42
N GLU A 3 -20.40 -18.13 -25.02
CA GLU A 3 -20.46 -18.63 -23.64
C GLU A 3 -19.54 -17.79 -22.76
N VAL A 4 -20.01 -16.61 -22.39
CA VAL A 4 -19.35 -15.79 -21.37
C VAL A 4 -19.65 -16.44 -20.03
N GLN A 5 -18.63 -17.05 -19.42
CA GLN A 5 -18.73 -17.51 -18.04
C GLN A 5 -18.98 -16.28 -17.15
N VAL A 6 -20.13 -16.28 -16.48
CA VAL A 6 -20.47 -15.27 -15.48
C VAL A 6 -19.52 -15.48 -14.31
N VAL A 7 -18.53 -14.59 -14.18
CA VAL A 7 -17.64 -14.57 -13.02
C VAL A 7 -18.48 -14.20 -11.80
N GLU A 8 -18.86 -15.20 -11.00
CA GLU A 8 -19.73 -15.07 -9.81
C GLU A 8 -19.21 -14.06 -8.77
N LYS A 9 -17.90 -13.83 -8.74
CA LYS A 9 -17.24 -12.86 -7.87
C LYS A 9 -16.03 -12.25 -8.56
N PHE A 10 -16.12 -10.98 -8.94
CA PHE A 10 -14.93 -10.18 -9.22
C PHE A 10 -14.23 -9.90 -7.87
N GLU A 11 -13.31 -10.77 -7.46
CA GLU A 11 -12.78 -10.75 -6.08
C GLU A 11 -11.85 -9.56 -5.81
N LYS A 12 -10.96 -9.20 -6.75
CA LYS A 12 -10.09 -8.01 -6.65
C LYS A 12 -9.77 -7.44 -8.03
N TYR A 13 -9.95 -6.14 -8.20
CA TYR A 13 -9.48 -5.37 -9.35
C TYR A 13 -8.48 -4.31 -8.89
N LEU A 14 -7.28 -4.31 -9.49
CA LEU A 14 -6.17 -3.39 -9.15
C LEU A 14 -5.81 -3.38 -7.64
N GLY A 15 -6.06 -4.49 -6.94
CA GLY A 15 -5.79 -4.66 -5.51
C GLY A 15 -6.90 -4.19 -4.57
N LEU A 16 -8.02 -3.69 -5.08
CA LEU A 16 -9.24 -3.39 -4.31
C LEU A 16 -10.29 -4.47 -4.60
N PRO A 17 -11.09 -4.90 -3.62
CA PRO A 17 -12.22 -5.78 -3.90
C PRO A 17 -13.20 -5.08 -4.84
N ALA A 18 -13.54 -5.72 -5.97
CA ALA A 18 -14.39 -5.09 -6.99
C ALA A 18 -15.80 -4.81 -6.46
N VAL A 19 -16.23 -5.58 -5.44
CA VAL A 19 -17.41 -5.32 -4.63
C VAL A 19 -16.95 -4.82 -3.27
N THR A 20 -16.67 -3.52 -3.15
CA THR A 20 -16.39 -2.92 -1.84
C THR A 20 -17.71 -2.68 -1.12
N GLY A 21 -18.14 -3.65 -0.30
CA GLY A 21 -19.29 -3.51 0.59
C GLY A 21 -19.03 -2.57 1.78
N ARG A 22 -19.68 -2.79 2.93
CA ARG A 22 -19.50 -1.97 4.14
C ARG A 22 -18.08 -1.96 4.72
N ASN A 23 -17.23 -2.93 4.38
CA ASN A 23 -15.93 -3.09 5.03
C ASN A 23 -14.77 -2.42 4.25
N LYS A 24 -14.75 -1.09 4.25
CA LYS A 24 -13.64 -0.30 3.68
C LYS A 24 -12.33 -0.47 4.46
N LYS A 25 -12.38 -0.95 5.71
CA LYS A 25 -11.20 -1.14 6.57
C LYS A 25 -10.26 -2.23 6.04
N ASP A 26 -10.80 -3.34 5.56
CA ASP A 26 -9.99 -4.45 5.00
C ASP A 26 -9.19 -4.00 3.77
N VAL A 27 -9.79 -3.11 2.97
CA VAL A 27 -9.15 -2.52 1.79
C VAL A 27 -7.95 -1.66 2.20
N PHE A 28 -8.14 -0.83 3.22
CA PHE A 28 -7.07 0.02 3.77
C PHE A 28 -5.97 -0.79 4.46
N GLN A 29 -6.33 -1.85 5.19
CA GLN A 29 -5.35 -2.78 5.75
C GLN A 29 -4.53 -3.47 4.65
N SER A 30 -5.17 -3.91 3.55
CA SER A 30 -4.43 -4.50 2.43
C SER A 30 -3.45 -3.52 1.79
N ILE A 31 -3.78 -2.24 1.72
CA ILE A 31 -2.85 -1.19 1.25
C ILE A 31 -1.66 -1.05 2.21
N ARG A 32 -1.93 -0.99 3.52
CA ARG A 32 -0.90 -0.93 4.56
C ARG A 32 0.06 -2.12 4.48
N ASP A 33 -0.47 -3.34 4.37
CA ASP A 33 0.35 -4.55 4.31
C ASP A 33 1.25 -4.55 3.07
N ARG A 34 0.73 -4.12 1.92
CA ARG A 34 1.53 -4.02 0.69
C ARG A 34 2.67 -3.02 0.81
N VAL A 35 2.43 -1.89 1.46
CA VAL A 35 3.48 -0.91 1.77
C VAL A 35 4.50 -1.51 2.73
N TRP A 36 4.06 -2.15 3.81
CA TRP A 36 4.92 -2.76 4.82
C TRP A 36 5.84 -3.84 4.23
N GLN A 37 5.31 -4.72 3.37
CA GLN A 37 6.11 -5.73 2.67
C GLN A 37 7.20 -5.13 1.77
N LYS A 38 6.93 -3.99 1.12
CA LYS A 38 7.95 -3.28 0.33
C LYS A 38 9.05 -2.69 1.23
N VAL A 39 8.66 -2.07 2.33
CA VAL A 39 9.60 -1.47 3.30
C VAL A 39 10.48 -2.55 3.94
N LEU A 40 9.91 -3.67 4.37
CA LEU A 40 10.65 -4.82 4.91
C LEU A 40 11.68 -5.35 3.93
N GLY A 41 11.29 -5.60 2.67
CA GLY A 41 12.22 -6.06 1.63
C GLY A 41 13.31 -5.06 1.25
N TRP A 42 13.20 -3.80 1.70
CA TRP A 42 14.25 -2.78 1.54
C TRP A 42 15.10 -2.60 2.79
N LYS A 43 14.60 -2.95 3.97
CA LYS A 43 15.35 -2.91 5.23
C LYS A 43 16.56 -3.85 5.20
N GLU A 44 16.47 -4.95 4.45
CA GLU A 44 17.57 -5.89 4.21
C GLU A 44 18.66 -5.34 3.26
N LYS A 45 18.39 -4.24 2.56
CA LYS A 45 19.33 -3.61 1.62
C LYS A 45 19.95 -2.38 2.25
N LEU A 46 21.28 -2.29 2.20
CA LEU A 46 22.01 -1.08 2.59
C LEU A 46 21.68 0.04 1.59
N LEU A 47 20.77 0.93 1.97
CA LEU A 47 20.32 2.06 1.16
C LEU A 47 20.77 3.37 1.82
N SER A 48 21.31 4.28 1.01
CA SER A 48 21.56 5.65 1.45
C SER A 48 20.25 6.37 1.79
N GLN A 49 20.33 7.40 2.63
CA GLN A 49 19.16 8.15 3.09
C GLN A 49 18.34 8.75 1.94
N ALA A 50 19.02 9.31 0.94
CA ALA A 50 18.37 9.84 -0.25
C ALA A 50 17.59 8.75 -1.01
N ARG A 51 18.15 7.55 -1.14
CA ARG A 51 17.50 6.42 -1.82
C ARG A 51 16.28 5.92 -1.04
N LYS A 52 16.36 5.86 0.29
CA LYS A 52 15.22 5.51 1.15
C LYS A 52 14.06 6.49 0.92
N GLN A 53 14.32 7.79 0.93
CA GLN A 53 13.31 8.83 0.70
C GLN A 53 12.65 8.69 -0.68
N THR A 54 13.44 8.53 -1.75
CA THR A 54 12.89 8.36 -3.11
C THR A 54 12.00 7.13 -3.22
N LEU A 55 12.40 6.01 -2.61
CA LEU A 55 11.64 4.76 -2.64
C LEU A 55 10.31 4.89 -1.88
N ILE A 56 10.34 5.52 -0.70
CA ILE A 56 9.12 5.81 0.08
C ILE A 56 8.15 6.66 -0.74
N MET A 57 8.61 7.75 -1.34
CA MET A 57 7.78 8.63 -2.17
C MET A 57 7.18 7.89 -3.37
N ALA A 58 7.95 7.03 -4.02
CA ALA A 58 7.49 6.23 -5.15
C ALA A 58 6.37 5.26 -4.74
N VAL A 59 6.54 4.53 -3.64
CA VAL A 59 5.54 3.58 -3.14
C VAL A 59 4.30 4.27 -2.60
N LEU A 60 4.46 5.37 -1.86
CA LEU A 60 3.36 6.20 -1.39
C LEU A 60 2.53 6.78 -2.53
N ARG A 61 3.13 7.07 -3.68
CA ARG A 61 2.38 7.57 -4.83
C ARG A 61 1.73 6.43 -5.59
N ALA A 62 2.44 5.33 -5.80
CA ALA A 62 1.96 4.22 -6.64
C ALA A 62 0.84 3.41 -5.97
N ILE A 63 1.02 2.96 -4.73
CA ILE A 63 0.11 1.98 -4.10
C ILE A 63 -1.28 2.57 -3.79
N PRO A 64 -1.40 3.74 -3.14
CA PRO A 64 -2.71 4.31 -2.84
C PRO A 64 -3.29 5.15 -3.99
N SER A 65 -2.56 5.42 -5.10
CA SER A 65 -3.09 6.25 -6.22
C SER A 65 -4.47 5.78 -6.68
N TYR A 66 -4.62 4.48 -6.89
CA TYR A 66 -5.88 3.88 -7.31
C TYR A 66 -6.92 3.90 -6.17
N ALA A 67 -6.52 3.57 -4.95
CA ALA A 67 -7.40 3.62 -3.78
C ALA A 67 -7.98 5.02 -3.52
N MET A 68 -7.17 6.07 -3.69
CA MET A 68 -7.57 7.48 -3.54
C MET A 68 -8.56 7.93 -4.62
N SER A 69 -8.49 7.32 -5.83
CA SER A 69 -9.46 7.60 -6.89
C SER A 69 -10.85 7.01 -6.60
N CYS A 70 -10.92 5.93 -5.81
CA CYS A 70 -12.16 5.26 -5.47
C CYS A 70 -12.70 5.64 -4.07
N PHE A 71 -11.82 5.98 -3.13
CA PHE A 71 -12.16 6.17 -1.71
C PHE A 71 -11.32 7.26 -1.05
N GLN A 72 -11.93 8.01 -0.13
CA GLN A 72 -11.19 8.87 0.78
C GLN A 72 -10.46 8.02 1.83
N LEU A 73 -9.14 8.21 1.95
CA LEU A 73 -8.32 7.52 2.94
C LEU A 73 -8.61 8.06 4.34
N PRO A 74 -8.74 7.21 5.37
CA PRO A 74 -8.89 7.67 6.75
C PRO A 74 -7.56 8.23 7.26
N GLU A 75 -7.60 9.35 7.99
CA GLU A 75 -6.41 10.00 8.57
C GLU A 75 -5.60 9.06 9.47
N SER A 76 -6.27 8.14 10.16
CA SER A 76 -5.60 7.14 11.00
C SER A 76 -4.61 6.28 10.21
N LEU A 77 -4.99 5.87 9.00
CA LEU A 77 -4.13 5.08 8.12
C LEU A 77 -2.93 5.89 7.64
N ILE A 78 -3.13 7.17 7.32
CA ILE A 78 -2.05 8.06 6.89
C ILE A 78 -1.02 8.20 8.02
N LYS A 79 -1.48 8.47 9.25
CA LYS A 79 -0.60 8.57 10.42
C LYS A 79 0.16 7.28 10.71
N GLU A 80 -0.49 6.13 10.59
CA GLU A 80 0.18 4.83 10.74
C GLU A 80 1.29 4.63 9.69
N LEU A 81 1.02 4.97 8.43
CA LEU A 81 2.02 4.89 7.35
C LEU A 81 3.18 5.85 7.58
N GLU A 82 2.91 7.09 7.98
CA GLU A 82 3.94 8.08 8.32
C GLU A 82 4.86 7.59 9.43
N SER A 83 4.30 6.99 10.49
CA SER A 83 5.10 6.42 11.59
C SER A 83 6.05 5.32 11.10
N VAL A 84 5.55 4.42 10.25
CA VAL A 84 6.35 3.33 9.66
C VAL A 84 7.49 3.88 8.79
N PHE A 85 7.20 4.89 7.96
CA PHE A 85 8.21 5.47 7.08
C PHE A 85 9.23 6.28 7.85
N ALA A 86 8.81 7.00 8.89
CA ALA A 86 9.72 7.69 9.79
C ALA A 86 10.68 6.69 10.44
N GLU A 87 10.19 5.56 10.96
CA GLU A 87 11.05 4.51 11.52
C GLU A 87 12.03 3.97 10.47
N PHE A 88 11.59 3.68 9.25
CA PHE A 88 12.48 3.18 8.19
C PHE A 88 13.55 4.19 7.75
N LEU A 89 13.17 5.46 7.68
CA LEU A 89 14.06 6.56 7.31
C LEU A 89 15.08 6.83 8.40
N TRP A 90 14.68 6.82 9.67
CA TRP A 90 15.56 7.08 10.82
C TRP A 90 16.24 5.84 11.38
N SER A 91 15.91 4.64 10.90
CA SER A 91 16.67 3.43 11.19
C SER A 91 18.06 3.58 10.59
N SER A 92 19.04 3.93 11.43
CA SER A 92 20.44 4.05 11.04
C SER A 92 20.92 2.74 10.41
N PRO A 93 21.74 2.78 9.35
CA PRO A 93 22.69 1.69 9.14
C PRO A 93 23.53 1.64 10.42
N MET A 94 23.51 0.50 11.12
CA MET A 94 24.41 0.27 12.24
C MET A 94 25.83 0.54 11.73
N GLU A 95 26.47 1.57 12.29
CA GLU A 95 27.90 1.79 12.20
C GLU A 95 28.50 1.39 13.54
#